data_AF-A0A3C0DZY8-F1
#
_entry.id   AF-A0A3C0DZY8-F1
#
_cell.length_a   1.000
_cell.length_b   1.000
_cell.length_c   1.000
_cell.angle_alpha   90.00
_cell.angle_beta   90.00
_cell.angle_gamma   90.00
#
_symmetry.space_group_name_H-M   'P 1'
#
loop_
_entity.id
_entity.type
_entity.pdbx_description
1 polymer ?
#
loop_
_entity_poly.entity_id
_entity_poly.type
_entity_poly.pdbx_seq_one_letter_code
_entity_poly.pdbx_strand_id
1 'polypeptide(L)'
;ALHPLLAWIEPTRTRDMVRTMLRMYRDGGQLPVWELASNYTGCMIGYHSVPVMVDALAWDIGDWDQTLALEAMVQAADSMHLGLDAYAEMGYIPSDHEHESVSKTLEYAFDDACIARMAAHLNQADVETRFRRRAAHWTNLYNPASGFIQSKRKGAWNEGFEPREVNFNFTEANAWQYLFAAQHDIQGQAALAGGDAAYLAKIDAMFNAPVQTTGRVQPDITGLRGQYAHGNEPSHHVSYLASYAGAPSQTADRVRDICKNLYNDSPAGLCGNEDCGQMSAWYVWSTMGMYPVEPGSGQLVLGSPLFEQTVVRPAQGEPTTLDAPKAATRPYIDQAAWTSLHGHVSEGASRSFVTTQQLRQGGTLNLKMSDKPGDRFGVKPEDRPKSLWESPGFLAVPGIEAPRTFQSESAAFQLLHIQPDAVLSYSVDDGATWDIYDGPVAIQETTHILARATLDDLTSNTAAHTMLKVDHGWRMTLEHAPDNQYLAGGDQALIDGLEGGHDFRTGEWQGFWGAPMVARIDLGRVCNVQAIEVHALQDIKPWIWAPRHVQFSASKDGRDFDVEGRVDVNVEEDDTEVQVVTYRLDKPIRTRHLEIAAAPHASIPEWHLGRGNDRWMFLDEIRVDIQTP
;
A
#
# COMPACT_ATOMS: atom_id res chain seq x y z
N ALA A 1 6.47 8.99 14.10
CA ALA A 1 7.20 9.04 15.40
C ALA A 1 7.67 10.45 15.77
N LEU A 2 8.18 11.24 14.80
CA LEU A 2 8.72 12.58 15.04
C LEU A 2 7.73 13.55 15.69
N HIS A 3 6.57 13.78 15.06
CA HIS A 3 5.56 14.69 15.60
C HIS A 3 5.07 14.31 17.02
N PRO A 4 4.79 13.03 17.33
CA PRO A 4 4.54 12.59 18.70
C PRO A 4 5.66 12.91 19.69
N LEU A 5 6.93 12.79 19.28
CA LEU A 5 8.05 13.18 20.14
C LEU A 5 8.01 14.69 20.42
N LEU A 6 7.85 15.50 19.37
CA LEU A 6 7.77 16.97 19.47
C LEU A 6 6.59 17.42 20.32
N ALA A 7 5.42 16.77 20.22
CA ALA A 7 4.26 17.05 21.06
C ALA A 7 4.60 16.90 22.55
N TRP A 8 5.47 15.95 22.91
CA TRP A 8 5.95 15.83 24.28
C TRP A 8 7.00 16.86 24.66
N ILE A 9 8.07 16.99 23.87
CA ILE A 9 9.28 17.73 24.29
C ILE A 9 9.25 19.21 23.91
N GLU A 10 8.49 19.57 22.87
CA GLU A 10 8.43 20.91 22.26
C GLU A 10 6.96 21.31 21.96
N PRO A 11 6.04 21.28 22.95
CA PRO A 11 4.59 21.42 22.70
C PRO A 11 4.20 22.76 22.04
N THR A 12 4.90 23.84 22.35
CA THR A 12 4.73 25.14 21.68
C THR A 12 5.04 25.06 20.19
N ARG A 13 6.11 24.34 19.81
CA ARG A 13 6.48 24.15 18.41
C ARG A 13 5.46 23.30 17.68
N THR A 14 4.96 22.24 18.32
CA THR A 14 3.87 21.42 17.77
C THR A 14 2.63 22.24 17.46
N ARG A 15 2.21 23.11 18.39
CA ARG A 15 1.10 24.05 18.13
C ARG A 15 1.39 24.96 16.94
N ASP A 16 2.58 25.57 16.90
CA ASP A 16 2.91 26.52 15.86
C ASP A 16 3.00 25.84 14.47
N MET A 17 3.42 24.57 14.42
CA MET A 17 3.33 23.73 13.22
C MET A 17 1.88 23.50 12.79
N VAL A 18 0.98 23.14 13.70
CA VAL A 18 -0.46 22.99 13.38
C VAL A 18 -1.05 24.30 12.86
N ARG A 19 -0.78 25.43 13.52
CA ARG A 19 -1.21 26.76 13.03
C ARG A 19 -0.65 27.08 11.64
N THR A 20 0.56 26.64 11.34
CA THR A 20 1.17 26.79 10.02
C THR A 20 0.46 25.94 8.97
N MET A 21 0.13 24.68 9.26
CA MET A 21 -0.67 23.83 8.38
C MET A 21 -2.04 24.45 8.08
N LEU A 22 -2.72 25.00 9.09
CA LEU A 22 -4.00 25.69 8.90
C LEU A 22 -3.87 26.97 8.08
N ARG A 23 -2.74 27.68 8.21
CA ARG A 23 -2.46 28.84 7.36
C ARG A 23 -2.22 28.41 5.90
N MET A 24 -1.48 27.34 5.67
CA MET A 24 -1.29 26.78 4.33
C MET A 24 -2.63 26.40 3.70
N TYR A 25 -3.54 25.78 4.47
CA TYR A 25 -4.92 25.54 3.99
C TYR A 25 -5.64 26.84 3.61
N ARG A 26 -5.62 27.87 4.48
CA ARG A 26 -6.30 29.15 4.19
C ARG A 26 -5.75 29.87 2.96
N ASP A 27 -4.43 29.87 2.80
CA ASP A 27 -3.75 30.64 1.76
C ASP A 27 -3.63 29.85 0.43
N GLY A 28 -3.50 28.52 0.50
CA GLY A 28 -3.23 27.62 -0.64
C GLY A 28 -4.36 26.65 -0.99
N GLY A 29 -5.43 26.57 -0.19
CA GLY A 29 -6.64 25.78 -0.46
C GLY A 29 -6.58 24.30 -0.05
N GLN A 30 -5.46 23.81 0.45
CA GLN A 30 -5.31 22.43 0.96
C GLN A 30 -4.27 22.35 2.08
N LEU A 31 -4.42 21.35 2.96
CA LEU A 31 -3.38 20.99 3.93
C LEU A 31 -2.11 20.51 3.20
N PRO A 32 -0.92 20.68 3.80
CA PRO A 32 0.31 20.16 3.20
C PRO A 32 0.33 18.62 3.27
N VAL A 33 0.84 18.01 2.19
CA VAL A 33 1.25 16.59 2.16
C VAL A 33 2.77 16.55 2.45
N TRP A 34 3.59 16.96 1.49
CA TRP A 34 4.96 17.43 1.71
C TRP A 34 5.07 18.92 1.36
N GLU A 35 5.51 19.71 2.33
CA GLU A 35 5.98 21.06 2.06
C GLU A 35 7.50 21.08 1.93
N LEU A 36 8.00 21.80 0.93
CA LEU A 36 9.40 22.17 0.85
C LEU A 36 9.52 23.66 0.50
N ALA A 37 10.10 24.43 1.41
CA ALA A 37 10.38 25.85 1.19
C ALA A 37 9.16 26.63 0.68
N SER A 38 8.03 26.46 1.37
CA SER A 38 6.72 27.06 1.10
C SER A 38 6.06 26.65 -0.22
N ASN A 39 6.43 25.49 -0.77
CA ASN A 39 5.81 24.92 -1.97
C ASN A 39 5.25 23.53 -1.66
N TYR A 40 4.08 23.24 -2.24
CA TYR A 40 3.51 21.89 -2.29
C TYR A 40 4.33 21.07 -3.29
N THR A 41 4.93 19.98 -2.85
CA THR A 41 5.67 19.09 -3.75
C THR A 41 4.84 17.91 -4.24
N GLY A 42 3.71 17.62 -3.57
CA GLY A 42 2.83 16.48 -3.87
C GLY A 42 3.40 15.13 -3.42
N CYS A 43 4.51 15.14 -2.69
CA CYS A 43 5.15 13.97 -2.08
C CYS A 43 4.58 13.73 -0.66
N MET A 44 4.60 12.55 -0.06
CA MET A 44 4.41 11.25 -0.72
C MET A 44 2.89 11.03 -0.93
N ILE A 45 2.33 9.94 -0.41
CA ILE A 45 0.90 9.63 -0.41
C ILE A 45 0.23 10.03 0.92
N GLY A 46 -1.07 9.72 1.07
CA GLY A 46 -1.81 10.04 2.30
C GLY A 46 -2.20 11.52 2.42
N TYR A 47 -2.83 11.87 3.53
CA TYR A 47 -3.04 13.24 3.97
C TYR A 47 -2.61 13.38 5.44
N HIS A 48 -1.38 12.93 5.74
CA HIS A 48 -0.82 12.75 7.08
C HIS A 48 -0.64 14.01 7.93
N SER A 49 -0.99 15.20 7.43
CA SER A 49 -1.18 16.37 8.30
C SER A 49 -2.34 16.15 9.28
N VAL A 50 -3.31 15.30 8.93
CA VAL A 50 -4.45 14.91 9.78
C VAL A 50 -4.00 14.22 11.09
N PRO A 51 -3.29 13.07 11.07
CA PRO A 51 -2.83 12.40 12.29
C PRO A 51 -1.92 13.29 13.14
N VAL A 52 -1.14 14.20 12.55
CA VAL A 52 -0.32 15.17 13.32
C VAL A 52 -1.21 16.08 14.19
N MET A 53 -2.30 16.61 13.64
CA MET A 53 -3.23 17.46 14.37
C MET A 53 -4.01 16.69 15.45
N VAL A 54 -4.40 15.45 15.17
CA VAL A 54 -5.12 14.60 16.13
C VAL A 54 -4.19 14.13 17.25
N ASP A 55 -2.93 13.82 16.96
CA ASP A 55 -1.93 13.52 17.97
C ASP A 55 -1.66 14.73 18.88
N ALA A 56 -1.61 15.95 18.34
CA ALA A 56 -1.52 17.17 19.16
C ALA A 56 -2.69 17.27 20.17
N LEU A 57 -3.92 16.91 19.79
CA LEU A 57 -5.05 16.84 20.73
C LEU A 57 -4.89 15.73 21.77
N ALA A 58 -4.36 14.56 21.39
CA ALA A 58 -4.08 13.47 22.32
C ALA A 58 -3.00 13.86 23.36
N TRP A 59 -2.14 14.80 22.99
CA TRP A 59 -1.20 15.47 23.89
C TRP A 59 -1.77 16.73 24.54
N ASP A 60 -3.08 17.01 24.46
CA ASP A 60 -3.77 18.19 25.04
C ASP A 60 -3.14 19.54 24.59
N ILE A 61 -2.74 19.61 23.32
CA ILE A 61 -2.26 20.80 22.62
C ILE A 61 -3.34 21.22 21.63
N GLY A 62 -4.28 22.05 22.08
CA GLY A 62 -5.50 22.39 21.33
C GLY A 62 -5.73 23.88 21.07
N ASP A 63 -4.77 24.76 21.37
CA ASP A 63 -4.89 26.23 21.23
C ASP A 63 -4.70 26.71 19.78
N TRP A 64 -5.52 26.18 18.88
CA TRP A 64 -5.61 26.49 17.45
C TRP A 64 -7.07 26.35 16.98
N ASP A 65 -7.36 26.75 15.75
CA ASP A 65 -8.73 26.76 15.21
C ASP A 65 -9.17 25.33 14.84
N GLN A 66 -9.77 24.62 15.80
CA GLN A 66 -10.14 23.21 15.64
C GLN A 66 -11.29 22.99 14.66
N THR A 67 -12.22 23.95 14.55
CA THR A 67 -13.31 23.90 13.58
C THR A 67 -12.76 24.03 12.16
N LEU A 68 -11.86 24.99 11.92
CA LEU A 68 -11.15 25.10 10.65
C LEU A 68 -10.31 23.86 10.36
N ALA A 69 -9.67 23.27 11.37
CA ALA A 69 -8.89 22.06 11.18
C ALA A 69 -9.77 20.91 10.68
N LEU A 70 -10.94 20.68 11.28
CA LEU A 70 -11.87 19.66 10.81
C LEU A 70 -12.34 19.96 9.37
N GLU A 71 -12.66 21.22 9.05
CA GLU A 71 -13.00 21.62 7.68
C GLU A 71 -11.88 21.26 6.68
N ALA A 72 -10.64 21.61 7.01
CA ALA A 72 -9.47 21.34 6.18
C ALA A 72 -9.17 19.83 6.03
N MET A 73 -9.36 19.06 7.11
CA MET A 73 -9.22 17.60 7.09
C MET A 73 -10.24 16.95 6.14
N VAL A 74 -11.51 17.36 6.23
CA VAL A 74 -12.58 16.86 5.36
C VAL A 74 -12.31 17.26 3.91
N GLN A 75 -11.85 18.49 3.66
CA GLN A 75 -11.49 18.95 2.31
C GLN A 75 -10.37 18.10 1.71
N ALA A 76 -9.30 17.80 2.46
CA ALA A 76 -8.21 16.97 1.98
C ALA A 76 -8.71 15.57 1.57
N ALA A 77 -9.55 14.97 2.42
CA ALA A 77 -10.13 13.65 2.20
C ALA A 77 -11.20 13.61 1.09
N ASP A 78 -11.67 14.77 0.60
CA ASP A 78 -12.66 14.94 -0.47
C ASP A 78 -12.06 15.61 -1.73
N SER A 79 -10.74 15.77 -1.79
CA SER A 79 -10.03 16.49 -2.86
C SER A 79 -10.07 15.79 -4.24
N MET A 80 -10.59 14.55 -4.31
CA MET A 80 -10.70 13.72 -5.52
C MET A 80 -9.38 13.59 -6.30
N HIS A 81 -8.26 13.64 -5.59
CA HIS A 81 -6.91 13.45 -6.13
C HIS A 81 -6.32 12.13 -5.64
N LEU A 82 -5.38 11.53 -6.39
CA LEU A 82 -4.69 10.28 -6.03
C LEU A 82 -5.63 9.10 -5.73
N GLY A 83 -6.67 8.92 -6.56
CA GLY A 83 -7.64 7.83 -6.43
C GLY A 83 -8.67 8.00 -5.31
N LEU A 84 -8.78 9.19 -4.69
CA LEU A 84 -9.79 9.45 -3.65
C LEU A 84 -11.24 9.36 -4.15
N ASP A 85 -11.47 9.56 -5.44
CA ASP A 85 -12.75 9.34 -6.10
C ASP A 85 -13.15 7.86 -6.04
N ALA A 86 -12.28 6.96 -6.51
CA ALA A 86 -12.50 5.51 -6.44
C ALA A 86 -12.57 5.02 -4.99
N TYR A 87 -11.72 5.53 -4.10
CA TYR A 87 -11.76 5.20 -2.67
C TYR A 87 -13.12 5.57 -2.04
N ALA A 88 -13.66 6.76 -2.34
CA ALA A 88 -14.95 7.20 -1.81
C ALA A 88 -16.14 6.39 -2.37
N GLU A 89 -16.08 5.99 -3.64
CA GLU A 89 -17.14 5.23 -4.31
C GLU A 89 -17.09 3.74 -3.97
N MET A 90 -15.91 3.12 -4.09
CA MET A 90 -15.73 1.67 -4.01
C MET A 90 -15.30 1.19 -2.63
N GLY A 91 -14.78 2.09 -1.79
CA GLY A 91 -14.21 1.76 -0.48
C GLY A 91 -12.79 1.18 -0.57
N TYR A 92 -12.14 1.24 -1.73
CA TYR A 92 -10.74 0.91 -1.95
C TYR A 92 -10.33 1.49 -3.31
N ILE A 93 -9.04 1.54 -3.58
CA ILE A 93 -8.52 2.01 -4.87
C ILE A 93 -8.19 0.79 -5.73
N PRO A 94 -8.79 0.63 -6.92
CA PRO A 94 -8.38 -0.39 -7.87
C PRO A 94 -7.00 -0.10 -8.48
N SER A 95 -6.19 -1.12 -8.73
CA SER A 95 -4.84 -0.99 -9.29
C SER A 95 -4.82 -0.47 -10.73
N ASP A 96 -5.91 -0.67 -11.46
CA ASP A 96 -6.10 -0.12 -12.81
C ASP A 96 -6.62 1.32 -12.82
N HIS A 97 -7.00 1.86 -11.67
CA HIS A 97 -7.41 3.26 -11.52
C HIS A 97 -6.23 4.15 -11.12
N GLU A 98 -5.42 3.68 -10.17
CA GLU A 98 -4.36 4.50 -9.57
C GLU A 98 -3.25 3.60 -9.01
N HIS A 99 -1.99 3.96 -9.30
CA HIS A 99 -0.82 3.31 -8.72
C HIS A 99 -0.77 3.48 -7.19
N GLU A 100 0.02 2.66 -6.51
CA GLU A 100 0.17 2.63 -5.06
C GLU A 100 -1.17 2.43 -4.33
N SER A 101 -2.11 1.77 -5.03
CA SER A 101 -3.51 1.58 -4.65
C SER A 101 -3.69 1.01 -3.25
N VAL A 102 -2.88 0.02 -2.88
CA VAL A 102 -2.95 -0.65 -1.57
C VAL A 102 -2.47 0.29 -0.47
N SER A 103 -1.29 0.89 -0.66
CA SER A 103 -0.69 1.82 0.30
C SER A 103 -1.60 3.02 0.56
N LYS A 104 -2.10 3.65 -0.51
CA LYS A 104 -3.05 4.77 -0.43
C LYS A 104 -4.32 4.37 0.31
N THR A 105 -4.93 3.23 -0.02
CA THR A 105 -6.15 2.75 0.67
C THR A 105 -5.93 2.57 2.17
N LEU A 106 -4.80 1.98 2.57
CA LEU A 106 -4.47 1.71 3.98
C LEU A 106 -4.19 3.00 4.75
N GLU A 107 -3.46 3.93 4.16
CA GLU A 107 -3.12 5.21 4.79
C GLU A 107 -4.32 6.15 4.87
N TYR A 108 -5.15 6.22 3.83
CA TYR A 108 -6.42 6.96 3.87
C TYR A 108 -7.35 6.42 4.95
N ALA A 109 -7.40 5.10 5.16
CA ALA A 109 -8.19 4.51 6.23
C ALA A 109 -7.70 4.94 7.63
N PHE A 110 -6.38 5.04 7.83
CA PHE A 110 -5.81 5.54 9.09
C PHE A 110 -6.05 7.04 9.28
N ASP A 111 -5.87 7.84 8.22
CA ASP A 111 -6.16 9.27 8.25
C ASP A 111 -7.64 9.53 8.53
N ASP A 112 -8.55 8.75 7.92
CA ASP A 112 -9.99 8.82 8.16
C ASP A 112 -10.36 8.48 9.60
N ALA A 113 -9.66 7.53 10.24
CA ALA A 113 -9.84 7.25 11.66
C ALA A 113 -9.47 8.46 12.53
N CYS A 114 -8.45 9.22 12.13
CA CYS A 114 -8.08 10.48 12.78
C CYS A 114 -9.15 11.57 12.56
N ILE A 115 -9.70 11.71 11.35
CA ILE A 115 -10.82 12.64 11.09
C ILE A 115 -12.03 12.29 11.96
N ALA A 116 -12.38 11.00 12.07
CA ALA A 116 -13.48 10.55 12.93
C ALA A 116 -13.26 10.91 14.41
N ARG A 117 -12.03 10.79 14.92
CA ARG A 117 -11.68 11.21 16.30
C ARG A 117 -11.81 12.72 16.49
N MET A 118 -11.36 13.51 15.52
CA MET A 118 -11.52 14.96 15.55
C MET A 118 -13.00 15.36 15.53
N ALA A 119 -13.80 14.73 14.67
CA ALA A 119 -15.23 14.96 14.59
C ALA A 119 -15.94 14.61 15.91
N ALA A 120 -15.58 13.47 16.54
CA ALA A 120 -16.09 13.08 17.85
C ALA A 120 -15.72 14.12 18.93
N HIS A 121 -14.48 14.60 18.95
CA HIS A 121 -14.02 15.65 19.87
C HIS A 121 -14.85 16.94 19.76
N LEU A 122 -15.23 17.30 18.54
CA LEU A 122 -16.02 18.50 18.22
C LEU A 122 -17.55 18.27 18.21
N ASN A 123 -18.00 17.06 18.58
CA ASN A 123 -19.40 16.65 18.56
C ASN A 123 -20.08 16.79 17.17
N GLN A 124 -19.36 16.45 16.10
CA GLN A 124 -19.82 16.47 14.70
C GLN A 124 -20.24 15.06 14.25
N ALA A 125 -21.40 14.59 14.71
CA ALA A 125 -21.84 13.20 14.57
C ALA A 125 -21.92 12.69 13.12
N ASP A 126 -22.36 13.53 12.17
CA ASP A 126 -22.48 13.12 10.76
C ASP A 126 -21.09 12.88 10.13
N VAL A 127 -20.14 13.77 10.44
CA VAL A 127 -18.75 13.65 9.98
C VAL A 127 -18.09 12.44 10.65
N GLU A 128 -18.27 12.28 11.96
CA GLU A 128 -17.78 11.11 12.69
C GLU A 128 -18.29 9.81 12.07
N THR A 129 -19.59 9.69 11.83
CA THR A 129 -20.19 8.47 11.26
C THR A 129 -19.63 8.15 9.88
N ARG A 130 -19.51 9.17 9.01
CA ARG A 130 -18.94 9.03 7.66
C ARG A 130 -17.51 8.50 7.72
N PHE A 131 -16.66 9.12 8.53
CA PHE A 131 -15.23 8.79 8.57
C PHE A 131 -14.93 7.54 9.40
N ARG A 132 -15.78 7.15 10.36
CA ARG A 132 -15.72 5.82 10.99
C ARG A 132 -15.92 4.70 9.97
N ARG A 133 -16.89 4.87 9.06
CA ARG A 133 -17.13 3.94 7.95
C ARG A 133 -15.96 3.86 6.99
N ARG A 134 -15.42 5.01 6.58
CA ARG A 134 -14.27 5.05 5.67
C ARG A 134 -13.01 4.45 6.29
N ALA A 135 -12.79 4.65 7.59
CA ALA A 135 -11.67 4.02 8.29
C ALA A 135 -11.70 2.48 8.28
N ALA A 136 -12.84 1.83 8.00
CA ALA A 136 -12.92 0.38 7.83
C ALA A 136 -12.55 -0.11 6.41
N HIS A 137 -12.31 0.80 5.46
CA HIS A 137 -12.03 0.48 4.06
C HIS A 137 -10.79 -0.37 3.83
N TRP A 138 -9.81 -0.35 4.75
CA TRP A 138 -8.65 -1.23 4.68
C TRP A 138 -9.03 -2.73 4.56
N THR A 139 -10.15 -3.14 5.18
CA THR A 139 -10.63 -4.53 5.16
C THR A 139 -11.08 -4.98 3.76
N ASN A 140 -11.45 -4.06 2.87
CA ASN A 140 -11.84 -4.37 1.49
C ASN A 140 -10.70 -4.98 0.67
N LEU A 141 -9.45 -4.79 1.10
CA LEU A 141 -8.26 -5.33 0.44
C LEU A 141 -7.65 -6.53 1.18
N TYR A 142 -8.22 -6.98 2.30
CA TYR A 142 -7.78 -8.22 2.95
C TYR A 142 -8.29 -9.44 2.19
N ASN A 143 -7.39 -10.19 1.57
CA ASN A 143 -7.72 -11.42 0.89
C ASN A 143 -7.69 -12.60 1.89
N PRO A 144 -8.84 -13.21 2.23
CA PRO A 144 -8.89 -14.29 3.21
C PRO A 144 -8.19 -15.58 2.75
N ALA A 145 -7.98 -15.78 1.44
CA ALA A 145 -7.30 -16.96 0.91
C ALA A 145 -5.78 -16.92 1.16
N SER A 146 -5.16 -15.75 1.01
CA SER A 146 -3.72 -15.56 1.27
C SER A 146 -3.43 -15.10 2.70
N GLY A 147 -4.39 -14.44 3.35
CA GLY A 147 -4.20 -13.74 4.62
C GLY A 147 -3.25 -12.56 4.50
N PHE A 148 -3.31 -11.83 3.38
CA PHE A 148 -2.57 -10.60 3.10
C PHE A 148 -3.49 -9.49 2.60
N ILE A 149 -3.02 -8.24 2.71
CA ILE A 149 -3.61 -7.13 1.95
C ILE A 149 -3.11 -7.21 0.51
N GLN A 150 -4.03 -7.15 -0.45
CA GLN A 150 -3.73 -7.28 -1.87
C GLN A 150 -4.44 -6.21 -2.69
N SER A 151 -3.83 -5.84 -3.80
CA SER A 151 -4.47 -5.01 -4.84
C SER A 151 -5.62 -5.76 -5.52
N LYS A 152 -6.67 -5.03 -5.85
CA LYS A 152 -7.74 -5.49 -6.75
C LYS A 152 -7.70 -4.69 -8.05
N ARG A 153 -7.91 -5.35 -9.18
CA ARG A 153 -8.11 -4.70 -10.49
C ARG A 153 -9.59 -4.78 -10.85
N LYS A 154 -10.26 -3.64 -11.03
CA LYS A 154 -11.74 -3.44 -11.15
C LYS A 154 -12.58 -3.98 -9.96
N GLY A 155 -12.13 -5.05 -9.31
CA GLY A 155 -12.77 -5.76 -8.21
C GLY A 155 -12.25 -7.19 -8.02
N ALA A 156 -11.51 -7.73 -9.01
CA ALA A 156 -10.85 -9.02 -8.88
C ALA A 156 -9.44 -8.91 -8.29
N TRP A 157 -9.02 -9.91 -7.51
CA TRP A 157 -7.65 -10.00 -7.02
C TRP A 157 -6.67 -10.19 -8.18
N ASN A 158 -5.50 -9.53 -8.09
CA ASN A 158 -4.46 -9.73 -9.11
C ASN A 158 -3.92 -11.18 -9.07
N GLU A 159 -3.72 -11.75 -10.26
CA GLU A 159 -3.16 -13.09 -10.44
C GLU A 159 -1.67 -13.12 -10.04
N GLY A 160 -1.16 -14.29 -9.66
CA GLY A 160 0.27 -14.48 -9.40
C GLY A 160 0.81 -13.82 -8.13
N PHE A 161 -0.04 -13.54 -7.13
CA PHE A 161 0.36 -12.90 -5.88
C PHE A 161 1.58 -13.56 -5.20
N GLU A 162 2.67 -12.79 -5.06
CA GLU A 162 3.85 -13.13 -4.26
C GLU A 162 4.06 -12.02 -3.22
N PRO A 163 3.97 -12.32 -1.91
CA PRO A 163 3.98 -11.29 -0.87
C PRO A 163 5.31 -10.53 -0.72
N ARG A 164 6.42 -11.05 -1.27
CA ARG A 164 7.74 -10.39 -1.29
C ARG A 164 7.95 -9.48 -2.50
N GLU A 165 7.01 -9.47 -3.43
CA GLU A 165 7.11 -8.70 -4.66
C GLU A 165 6.96 -7.20 -4.37
N VAL A 166 7.97 -6.43 -4.76
CA VAL A 166 7.91 -4.99 -4.84
C VAL A 166 7.32 -4.65 -6.22
N ASN A 167 6.14 -4.06 -6.22
CA ASN A 167 5.40 -3.71 -7.44
C ASN A 167 4.72 -2.34 -7.28
N PHE A 168 3.96 -1.92 -8.30
CA PHE A 168 3.34 -0.59 -8.33
C PHE A 168 2.13 -0.43 -7.42
N ASN A 169 1.71 -1.44 -6.65
CA ASN A 169 0.56 -1.32 -5.76
C ASN A 169 0.94 -0.85 -4.34
N PHE A 170 2.23 -0.88 -4.01
CA PHE A 170 2.77 -0.50 -2.72
C PHE A 170 3.79 0.63 -2.88
N THR A 171 3.66 1.71 -2.10
CA THR A 171 4.64 2.81 -2.05
C THR A 171 5.90 2.32 -1.35
N GLU A 172 6.98 2.18 -2.12
CA GLU A 172 8.33 1.81 -1.64
C GLU A 172 8.38 0.51 -0.83
N ALA A 173 7.42 -0.39 -1.05
CA ALA A 173 7.21 -1.54 -0.17
C ALA A 173 6.68 -2.79 -0.89
N ASN A 174 6.36 -3.83 -0.12
CA ASN A 174 5.63 -5.01 -0.58
C ASN A 174 4.51 -5.39 0.40
N ALA A 175 3.81 -6.48 0.10
CA ALA A 175 2.65 -6.93 0.87
C ALA A 175 2.98 -7.29 2.33
N TRP A 176 4.20 -7.77 2.63
CA TRP A 176 4.63 -8.00 4.02
C TRP A 176 4.70 -6.71 4.83
N GLN A 177 5.23 -5.66 4.21
CA GLN A 177 5.54 -4.40 4.89
C GLN A 177 4.27 -3.56 5.14
N TYR A 178 3.28 -3.63 4.25
CA TYR A 178 1.98 -2.96 4.44
C TYR A 178 0.91 -3.81 5.14
N LEU A 179 1.16 -5.11 5.39
CA LEU A 179 0.19 -6.01 6.00
C LEU A 179 -0.42 -5.45 7.29
N PHE A 180 0.40 -4.72 8.07
CA PHE A 180 0.04 -4.25 9.40
C PHE A 180 -0.31 -2.75 9.47
N ALA A 181 -0.53 -2.09 8.33
CA ALA A 181 -0.64 -0.63 8.26
C ALA A 181 -1.93 -0.03 8.85
N ALA A 182 -2.98 -0.82 9.12
CA ALA A 182 -4.22 -0.34 9.74
C ALA A 182 -4.06 -0.14 11.26
N GLN A 183 -3.20 0.81 11.67
CA GLN A 183 -2.77 1.02 13.06
C GLN A 183 -3.91 1.40 14.02
N HIS A 184 -5.03 1.90 13.49
CA HIS A 184 -6.25 2.22 14.25
C HIS A 184 -7.13 1.01 14.57
N ASP A 185 -6.85 -0.16 13.98
CA ASP A 185 -7.62 -1.39 14.15
C ASP A 185 -6.76 -2.66 14.26
N ILE A 186 -5.72 -2.62 15.09
CA ILE A 186 -4.81 -3.76 15.30
C ILE A 186 -5.55 -4.99 15.85
N GLN A 187 -6.55 -4.80 16.73
CA GLN A 187 -7.40 -5.89 17.20
C GLN A 187 -8.25 -6.48 16.07
N GLY A 188 -8.76 -5.67 15.13
CA GLY A 188 -9.47 -6.14 13.94
C GLY A 188 -8.56 -6.97 13.01
N GLN A 189 -7.32 -6.52 12.80
CA GLN A 189 -6.31 -7.30 12.08
C GLN A 189 -6.04 -8.66 12.74
N ALA A 190 -5.90 -8.69 14.07
CA ALA A 190 -5.72 -9.94 14.81
C ALA A 190 -6.92 -10.88 14.66
N ALA A 191 -8.15 -10.35 14.68
CA ALA A 191 -9.36 -11.14 14.44
C ALA A 191 -9.37 -11.76 13.03
N LEU A 192 -9.05 -10.98 11.98
CA LEU A 192 -8.96 -11.49 10.60
C LEU A 192 -7.84 -12.52 10.39
N ALA A 193 -6.77 -12.42 11.16
CA ALA A 193 -5.70 -13.42 11.14
C ALA A 193 -6.10 -14.77 11.80
N GLY A 194 -7.19 -14.80 12.58
CA GLY A 194 -7.62 -15.97 13.35
C GLY A 194 -7.36 -15.89 14.85
N GLY A 195 -7.19 -14.68 15.39
CA GLY A 195 -6.94 -14.38 16.80
C GLY A 195 -5.46 -14.18 17.14
N ASP A 196 -5.19 -13.87 18.42
CA ASP A 196 -3.86 -13.48 18.93
C ASP A 196 -2.73 -14.41 18.47
N ALA A 197 -2.91 -15.73 18.60
CA ALA A 197 -1.87 -16.71 18.28
C ALA A 197 -1.51 -16.71 16.79
N ALA A 198 -2.51 -16.60 15.91
CA ALA A 198 -2.30 -16.54 14.47
C ALA A 198 -1.71 -15.20 14.04
N TYR A 199 -2.11 -14.11 14.69
CA TYR A 199 -1.52 -12.78 14.49
C TYR A 199 -0.03 -12.75 14.87
N LEU A 200 0.33 -13.30 16.04
CA LEU A 200 1.73 -13.45 16.46
C LEU A 200 2.53 -14.30 15.47
N ALA A 201 1.97 -15.42 15.01
CA ALA A 201 2.61 -16.27 14.01
C ALA A 201 2.83 -15.53 12.68
N LYS A 202 1.90 -14.65 12.27
CA LYS A 202 2.05 -13.82 11.07
C LYS A 202 3.15 -12.77 11.24
N ILE A 203 3.26 -12.12 12.41
CA ILE A 203 4.37 -11.21 12.71
C ILE A 203 5.70 -11.97 12.70
N ASP A 204 5.77 -13.13 13.37
CA ASP A 204 6.97 -13.98 13.36
C ASP A 204 7.36 -14.41 11.94
N ALA A 205 6.39 -14.70 11.08
CA ALA A 205 6.65 -15.05 9.69
C ALA A 205 7.28 -13.89 8.90
N MET A 206 6.90 -12.64 9.15
CA MET A 206 7.54 -11.46 8.53
C MET A 206 9.02 -11.38 8.88
N PHE A 207 9.38 -11.54 10.16
CA PHE A 207 10.77 -11.46 10.63
C PHE A 207 11.63 -12.65 10.19
N ASN A 208 11.02 -13.80 9.86
CA ASN A 208 11.72 -15.03 9.49
C ASN A 208 11.66 -15.36 7.98
N ALA A 209 10.88 -14.62 7.19
CA ALA A 209 10.79 -14.81 5.74
C ALA A 209 12.16 -14.57 5.06
N PRO A 210 12.39 -15.10 3.84
CA PRO A 210 13.61 -14.80 3.08
C PRO A 210 13.80 -13.30 2.93
N VAL A 211 15.03 -12.80 3.09
CA VAL A 211 15.32 -11.35 2.98
C VAL A 211 15.22 -10.82 1.55
N GLN A 212 15.37 -11.69 0.56
CA GLN A 212 15.33 -11.32 -0.85
C GLN A 212 13.89 -10.95 -1.25
N THR A 213 13.71 -9.69 -1.66
CA THR A 213 12.52 -9.23 -2.37
C THR A 213 12.51 -9.78 -3.79
N THR A 214 11.32 -9.79 -4.39
CA THR A 214 11.10 -10.08 -5.82
C THR A 214 10.52 -8.83 -6.50
N GLY A 215 10.38 -8.86 -7.83
CA GLY A 215 9.87 -7.70 -8.58
C GLY A 215 10.94 -6.60 -8.71
N ARG A 216 10.54 -5.35 -8.48
CA ARG A 216 11.38 -4.15 -8.62
C ARG A 216 12.47 -4.09 -7.53
N VAL A 217 13.63 -3.56 -7.89
CA VAL A 217 14.65 -3.15 -6.91
C VAL A 217 14.30 -1.74 -6.40
N GLN A 218 13.93 -1.65 -5.12
CA GLN A 218 13.68 -0.37 -4.43
C GLN A 218 14.88 -0.05 -3.51
N PRO A 219 15.54 1.10 -3.69
CA PRO A 219 16.72 1.47 -2.89
C PRO A 219 16.42 1.71 -1.40
N ASP A 220 15.18 2.11 -1.07
CA ASP A 220 14.78 2.46 0.29
C ASP A 220 14.39 1.25 1.15
N ILE A 221 14.24 0.06 0.55
CA ILE A 221 13.99 -1.18 1.31
C ILE A 221 15.32 -1.70 1.87
N THR A 222 15.70 -1.18 3.02
CA THR A 222 16.97 -1.49 3.70
C THR A 222 16.76 -1.88 5.17
N GLY A 223 17.83 -2.24 5.87
CA GLY A 223 17.76 -2.62 7.29
C GLY A 223 16.96 -3.89 7.55
N LEU A 224 17.01 -4.87 6.64
CA LEU A 224 16.12 -6.03 6.62
C LEU A 224 16.33 -7.01 7.81
N ARG A 225 15.21 -7.51 8.32
CA ARG A 225 15.09 -8.71 9.19
C ARG A 225 13.96 -9.57 8.63
N GLY A 226 14.33 -10.58 7.86
CA GLY A 226 13.38 -11.21 6.94
C GLY A 226 12.78 -10.17 6.00
N GLN A 227 11.47 -9.99 6.03
CA GLN A 227 10.74 -8.99 5.25
C GLN A 227 10.44 -7.69 6.02
N TYR A 228 10.79 -7.60 7.30
CA TYR A 228 10.79 -6.33 8.03
C TYR A 228 11.89 -5.41 7.52
N ALA A 229 11.55 -4.21 7.08
CA ALA A 229 12.50 -3.23 6.53
C ALA A 229 12.60 -2.01 7.45
N HIS A 230 13.64 -1.94 8.28
CA HIS A 230 13.76 -0.83 9.24
C HIS A 230 14.14 0.50 8.61
N GLY A 231 14.75 0.49 7.43
CA GLY A 231 15.13 1.73 6.75
C GLY A 231 13.98 2.42 6.02
N ASN A 232 12.74 1.91 6.17
CA ASN A 232 11.55 2.44 5.52
C ASN A 232 10.35 2.48 6.49
N GLU A 233 9.56 3.55 6.41
CA GLU A 233 8.49 3.92 7.33
C GLU A 233 7.41 2.87 7.58
N PRO A 234 6.88 2.16 6.57
CA PRO A 234 5.74 1.26 6.77
C PRO A 234 5.98 0.16 7.80
N SER A 235 7.24 -0.18 8.08
CA SER A 235 7.59 -1.21 9.06
C SER A 235 7.79 -0.68 10.49
N HIS A 236 7.91 0.63 10.71
CA HIS A 236 8.42 1.19 11.98
C HIS A 236 7.64 0.77 13.23
N HIS A 237 6.33 0.58 13.14
CA HIS A 237 5.50 0.16 14.28
C HIS A 237 5.47 -1.36 14.51
N VAL A 238 5.84 -2.17 13.51
CA VAL A 238 5.60 -3.63 13.50
C VAL A 238 6.30 -4.34 14.67
N SER A 239 7.47 -3.87 15.10
CA SER A 239 8.20 -4.45 16.23
C SER A 239 7.45 -4.38 17.55
N TYR A 240 6.43 -3.52 17.67
CA TYR A 240 5.61 -3.32 18.88
C TYR A 240 4.29 -4.09 18.87
N LEU A 241 3.89 -4.69 17.75
CA LEU A 241 2.56 -5.27 17.57
C LEU A 241 2.30 -6.51 18.44
N ALA A 242 3.35 -7.24 18.84
CA ALA A 242 3.19 -8.40 19.72
C ALA A 242 2.62 -8.03 21.10
N SER A 243 2.81 -6.78 21.56
CA SER A 243 2.20 -6.31 22.80
C SER A 243 0.67 -6.24 22.73
N TYR A 244 0.09 -6.03 21.54
CA TYR A 244 -1.37 -6.04 21.33
C TYR A 244 -1.97 -7.46 21.40
N ALA A 245 -1.16 -8.49 21.12
CA ALA A 245 -1.55 -9.91 21.17
C ALA A 245 -1.00 -10.63 22.42
N GLY A 246 -0.58 -9.90 23.44
CA GLY A 246 -0.21 -10.47 24.74
C GLY A 246 1.20 -11.06 24.83
N ALA A 247 2.09 -10.72 23.91
CA ALA A 247 3.48 -11.18 23.89
C ALA A 247 4.50 -10.02 23.91
N PRO A 248 4.50 -9.15 24.95
CA PRO A 248 5.42 -8.02 25.04
C PRO A 248 6.90 -8.44 25.14
N SER A 249 7.21 -9.68 25.52
CA SER A 249 8.58 -10.21 25.44
C SER A 249 9.10 -10.28 24.01
N GLN A 250 8.27 -10.65 23.03
CA GLN A 250 8.67 -10.63 21.62
C GLN A 250 8.89 -9.19 21.12
N THR A 251 8.06 -8.24 21.58
CA THR A 251 8.29 -6.80 21.34
C THR A 251 9.66 -6.40 21.87
N ALA A 252 9.98 -6.77 23.12
CA ALA A 252 11.27 -6.45 23.72
C ALA A 252 12.45 -7.03 22.92
N ASP A 253 12.36 -8.30 22.51
CA ASP A 253 13.42 -8.95 21.72
C ASP A 253 13.67 -8.23 20.39
N ARG A 254 12.60 -7.92 19.64
CA ARG A 254 12.69 -7.24 18.32
C ARG A 254 13.23 -5.82 18.45
N VAL A 255 12.70 -5.03 19.39
CA VAL A 255 13.15 -3.64 19.60
C VAL A 255 14.63 -3.62 19.99
N ARG A 256 15.07 -4.56 20.84
CA ARG A 256 16.49 -4.67 21.23
C ARG A 256 17.39 -5.06 20.07
N ASP A 257 16.96 -5.99 19.22
CA ASP A 257 17.70 -6.37 18.01
C ASP A 257 17.88 -5.15 17.09
N ILE A 258 16.79 -4.46 16.78
CA ILE A 258 16.80 -3.30 15.86
C ILE A 258 17.71 -2.19 16.41
N CYS A 259 17.49 -1.75 17.66
CA CYS A 259 18.29 -0.66 18.24
C CYS A 259 19.79 -1.00 18.31
N LYS A 260 20.14 -2.26 18.54
CA LYS A 260 21.54 -2.69 18.68
C LYS A 260 22.25 -2.85 17.34
N ASN A 261 21.52 -3.33 16.33
CA ASN A 261 22.15 -3.83 15.10
C ASN A 261 21.88 -2.94 13.88
N LEU A 262 20.96 -1.97 13.96
CA LEU A 262 20.62 -1.07 12.84
C LEU A 262 20.93 0.41 13.12
N TYR A 263 21.52 0.70 14.29
CA TYR A 263 21.98 2.04 14.67
C TYR A 263 23.39 1.99 15.24
N ASN A 264 24.23 2.96 14.87
CA ASN A 264 25.51 3.25 15.53
C ASN A 264 25.92 4.72 15.31
N ASP A 265 27.01 5.15 15.94
CA ASP A 265 27.51 6.52 15.92
C ASP A 265 28.52 6.83 14.80
N SER A 266 28.70 5.90 13.86
CA SER A 266 29.55 6.12 12.68
C SER A 266 28.83 6.94 11.60
N PRO A 267 29.56 7.51 10.61
CA PRO A 267 28.94 8.20 9.48
C PRO A 267 27.94 7.35 8.66
N ALA A 268 28.05 6.02 8.69
CA ALA A 268 27.11 5.07 8.07
C ALA A 268 26.20 4.41 9.12
N GLY A 269 25.89 5.15 10.19
CA GLY A 269 25.23 4.63 11.37
C GLY A 269 23.74 4.35 11.25
N LEU A 270 23.10 4.80 10.17
CA LEU A 270 21.70 4.57 9.86
C LEU A 270 21.55 3.53 8.75
N CYS A 271 20.50 2.72 8.82
CA CYS A 271 20.23 1.69 7.82
C CYS A 271 19.46 2.20 6.59
N GLY A 272 18.86 3.38 6.63
CA GLY A 272 18.09 4.01 5.55
C GLY A 272 18.22 5.53 5.57
N ASN A 273 17.33 6.22 4.84
CA ASN A 273 17.24 7.68 4.88
C ASN A 273 16.88 8.14 6.29
N GLU A 274 17.27 9.37 6.68
CA GLU A 274 16.99 9.87 8.03
C GLU A 274 15.55 10.39 8.17
N ASP A 275 14.95 10.76 7.03
CA ASP A 275 13.57 11.20 6.86
C ASP A 275 13.15 12.30 7.83
N CYS A 276 13.98 13.35 7.83
CA CYS A 276 13.73 14.62 8.52
C CYS A 276 13.51 14.48 10.03
N GLY A 277 14.11 13.47 10.67
CA GLY A 277 13.96 13.18 12.09
C GLY A 277 13.16 11.92 12.39
N GLN A 278 12.52 11.28 11.41
CA GLN A 278 11.64 10.14 11.65
C GLN A 278 12.41 8.92 12.18
N MET A 279 13.53 8.53 11.54
CA MET A 279 14.38 7.44 12.01
C MET A 279 14.98 7.72 13.40
N SER A 280 15.50 8.95 13.58
CA SER A 280 16.06 9.38 14.86
C SER A 280 15.01 9.37 15.97
N ALA A 281 13.79 9.82 15.69
CA ALA A 281 12.69 9.82 16.66
C ALA A 281 12.26 8.40 17.03
N TRP A 282 12.25 7.45 16.09
CA TRP A 282 12.03 6.04 16.39
C TRP A 282 13.05 5.55 17.41
N TYR A 283 14.34 5.77 17.15
CA TYR A 283 15.42 5.35 18.05
C TYR A 283 15.29 6.00 19.44
N VAL A 284 15.01 7.30 19.51
CA VAL A 284 14.82 8.02 20.79
C VAL A 284 13.68 7.40 21.60
N TRP A 285 12.51 7.19 20.99
CA TRP A 285 11.38 6.52 21.64
C TRP A 285 11.75 5.11 22.11
N SER A 286 12.30 4.30 21.23
CA SER A 286 12.63 2.91 21.50
C SER A 286 13.68 2.73 22.59
N THR A 287 14.70 3.59 22.63
CA THR A 287 15.73 3.55 23.69
C THR A 287 15.24 4.02 25.05
N MET A 288 14.24 4.91 25.09
CA MET A 288 13.47 5.21 26.30
C MET A 288 12.60 4.04 26.75
N GLY A 289 12.27 3.12 25.85
CA GLY A 289 11.51 1.91 26.13
C GLY A 289 10.01 2.02 25.86
N MET A 290 9.56 2.95 25.03
CA MET A 290 8.16 3.08 24.62
C MET A 290 8.00 3.63 23.20
N TYR A 291 6.89 3.40 22.52
CA TYR A 291 6.67 3.92 21.17
C TYR A 291 5.19 4.25 20.87
N PRO A 292 4.90 5.37 20.19
CA PRO A 292 3.56 5.71 19.72
C PRO A 292 3.22 4.93 18.44
N VAL A 293 2.74 3.69 18.59
CA VAL A 293 2.33 2.82 17.46
C VAL A 293 1.22 3.47 16.63
N GLU A 294 0.30 4.13 17.33
CA GLU A 294 -0.88 4.74 16.75
C GLU A 294 -0.99 6.19 17.22
N PRO A 295 -0.37 7.15 16.50
CA PRO A 295 -0.52 8.58 16.79
C PRO A 295 -2.00 8.98 16.89
N GLY A 296 -2.33 9.83 17.86
CA GLY A 296 -3.71 10.22 18.16
C GLY A 296 -4.49 9.29 19.10
N SER A 297 -4.00 8.08 19.39
CA SER A 297 -4.66 7.16 20.36
C SER A 297 -4.49 7.59 21.82
N GLY A 298 -3.47 8.39 22.11
CA GLY A 298 -3.06 8.72 23.48
C GLY A 298 -2.33 7.60 24.22
N GLN A 299 -1.99 6.48 23.55
CA GLN A 299 -1.25 5.36 24.12
C GLN A 299 0.19 5.27 23.56
N LEU A 300 1.14 4.95 24.44
CA LEU A 300 2.51 4.60 24.07
C LEU A 300 2.82 3.18 24.54
N VAL A 301 3.18 2.31 23.62
CA VAL A 301 3.41 0.89 23.85
C VAL A 301 4.78 0.69 24.46
N LEU A 302 4.86 0.00 25.59
CA LEU A 302 6.12 -0.30 26.25
C LEU A 302 6.89 -1.38 25.46
N GLY A 303 8.17 -1.12 25.24
CA GLY A 303 9.12 -2.02 24.60
C GLY A 303 10.22 -2.45 25.58
N SER A 304 11.47 -2.14 25.26
CA SER A 304 12.63 -2.48 26.10
C SER A 304 13.58 -1.29 26.19
N PRO A 305 13.65 -0.59 27.34
CA PRO A 305 14.60 0.51 27.52
C PRO A 305 16.05 0.03 27.37
N LEU A 306 16.93 0.91 26.86
CA LEU A 306 18.37 0.65 26.80
C LEU A 306 19.14 1.29 27.96
N PHE A 307 18.63 2.40 28.49
CA PHE A 307 19.24 3.13 29.60
C PHE A 307 18.60 2.72 30.93
N GLU A 308 19.42 2.66 31.99
CA GLU A 308 18.89 2.38 33.33
C GLU A 308 18.05 3.53 33.88
N GLN A 309 18.29 4.75 33.41
CA GLN A 309 17.48 5.91 33.73
C GLN A 309 17.49 6.90 32.56
N THR A 310 16.33 7.44 32.23
CA THR A 310 16.18 8.56 31.29
C THR A 310 15.32 9.65 31.92
N VAL A 311 15.74 10.92 31.83
CA VAL A 311 14.97 12.06 32.31
C VAL A 311 14.60 12.94 31.14
N VAL A 312 13.30 13.01 30.84
CA VAL A 312 12.76 13.90 29.81
C VAL A 312 12.30 15.19 30.47
N ARG A 313 12.81 16.31 29.96
CA ARG A 313 12.48 17.67 30.41
C ARG A 313 11.86 18.43 29.24
N PRO A 314 10.53 18.38 29.07
CA PRO A 314 9.84 19.17 28.07
C PRO A 314 10.18 20.66 28.19
N ALA A 315 10.18 21.38 27.06
CA ALA A 315 10.32 22.83 27.04
C ALA A 315 9.21 23.52 27.87
N GLN A 316 8.04 22.87 27.96
CA GLN A 316 6.92 23.26 28.82
C GLN A 316 6.25 22.02 29.39
N GLY A 317 5.87 22.07 30.66
CA GLY A 317 5.25 20.96 31.39
C GLY A 317 6.20 20.35 32.42
N GLU A 318 5.79 19.21 32.96
CA GLU A 318 6.50 18.57 34.07
C GLU A 318 7.53 17.55 33.57
N PRO A 319 8.67 17.38 34.29
CA PRO A 319 9.66 16.37 33.92
C PRO A 319 9.12 14.96 34.20
N THR A 320 9.52 14.03 33.34
CA THR A 320 9.25 12.60 33.53
C THR A 320 10.57 11.85 33.59
N THR A 321 10.72 11.01 34.62
CA THR A 321 11.82 10.07 34.75
C THR A 321 11.34 8.68 34.37
N LEU A 322 12.10 7.98 33.53
CA LEU A 322 11.93 6.56 33.28
C LEU A 322 13.05 5.87 34.05
N ASP A 323 12.69 5.12 35.09
CA ASP A 323 13.64 4.45 35.98
C ASP A 323 13.55 2.93 35.75
N ALA A 324 14.57 2.36 35.11
CA ALA A 324 14.61 0.99 34.63
C ALA A 324 15.93 0.30 35.06
N PRO A 325 16.19 0.14 36.36
CA PRO A 325 17.45 -0.42 36.84
C PRO A 325 17.75 -1.78 36.17
N LYS A 326 18.99 -1.94 35.71
CA LYS A 326 19.49 -3.11 34.95
C LYS A 326 19.00 -3.24 33.50
N ALA A 327 18.26 -2.26 32.95
CA ALA A 327 17.77 -2.29 31.57
C ALA A 327 18.87 -2.58 30.53
N ALA A 328 20.09 -2.09 30.76
CA ALA A 328 21.23 -2.35 29.86
C ALA A 328 21.48 -3.86 29.63
N THR A 329 21.27 -4.70 30.65
CA THR A 329 21.55 -6.15 30.60
C THR A 329 20.30 -7.03 30.68
N ARG A 330 19.14 -6.46 31.03
CA ARG A 330 17.88 -7.17 31.25
C ARG A 330 16.80 -6.61 30.33
N PRO A 331 16.45 -7.30 29.23
CA PRO A 331 15.61 -6.72 28.20
C PRO A 331 14.11 -6.74 28.54
N TYR A 332 13.66 -7.58 29.47
CA TYR A 332 12.22 -7.77 29.71
C TYR A 332 11.71 -6.90 30.86
N ILE A 333 10.49 -6.41 30.75
CA ILE A 333 9.77 -5.72 31.83
C ILE A 333 8.91 -6.76 32.57
N ASP A 334 9.04 -6.85 33.89
CA ASP A 334 8.23 -7.71 34.76
C ASP A 334 7.07 -6.95 35.40
N GLN A 335 7.23 -5.65 35.62
CA GLN A 335 6.25 -4.79 36.27
C GLN A 335 6.52 -3.32 35.95
N ALA A 336 5.45 -2.53 35.81
CA ALA A 336 5.52 -1.07 35.70
C ALA A 336 4.72 -0.40 36.83
N ALA A 337 5.23 0.69 37.40
CA ALA A 337 4.51 1.48 38.40
C ALA A 337 4.81 2.98 38.23
N TRP A 338 3.81 3.83 38.38
CA TRP A 338 3.97 5.27 38.28
C TRP A 338 4.12 5.90 39.67
N THR A 339 5.16 6.70 39.87
CA THR A 339 5.29 7.59 41.03
C THR A 339 5.01 9.01 40.58
N SER A 340 3.89 9.60 41.01
CA SER A 340 3.59 11.01 40.75
C SER A 340 4.65 11.95 41.35
N LEU A 341 4.67 13.21 40.89
CA LEU A 341 5.53 14.26 41.46
C LEU A 341 5.32 14.48 42.97
N HIS A 342 4.12 14.15 43.48
CA HIS A 342 3.78 14.24 44.90
C HIS A 342 4.12 12.97 45.70
N GLY A 343 4.79 12.00 45.08
CA GLY A 343 5.24 10.76 45.74
C GLY A 343 4.19 9.67 45.86
N HIS A 344 2.97 9.88 45.34
CA HIS A 344 1.97 8.80 45.28
C HIS A 344 2.40 7.76 44.23
N VAL A 345 2.54 6.51 44.66
CA VAL A 345 2.92 5.37 43.84
C VAL A 345 1.66 4.60 43.46
N SER A 346 1.43 4.40 42.16
CA SER A 346 0.36 3.53 41.68
C SER A 346 0.63 2.09 42.12
N GLU A 347 -0.41 1.28 42.23
CA GLU A 347 -0.19 -0.15 42.30
C GLU A 347 0.62 -0.63 41.10
N GLY A 348 1.42 -1.68 41.32
CA GLY A 348 2.15 -2.34 40.25
C GLY A 348 1.20 -2.80 39.16
N ALA A 349 1.32 -2.21 37.98
CA ALA A 349 0.52 -2.56 36.83
C ALA A 349 1.25 -3.60 35.97
N SER A 350 0.47 -4.54 35.46
CA SER A 350 0.89 -5.42 34.38
C SER A 350 0.72 -4.77 33.01
N ARG A 351 0.23 -3.52 32.93
CA ARG A 351 -0.05 -2.86 31.64
C ARG A 351 1.22 -2.64 30.81
N SER A 352 1.18 -3.05 29.55
CA SER A 352 2.25 -2.90 28.55
C SER A 352 2.19 -1.59 27.76
N PHE A 353 1.56 -0.56 28.32
CA PHE A 353 1.49 0.77 27.74
C PHE A 353 1.37 1.85 28.82
N VAL A 354 1.69 3.08 28.45
CA VAL A 354 1.43 4.31 29.22
C VAL A 354 0.60 5.28 28.38
N THR A 355 0.03 6.31 29.00
CA THR A 355 -0.72 7.34 28.27
C THR A 355 0.05 8.66 28.15
N THR A 356 -0.26 9.43 27.10
CA THR A 356 0.24 10.80 26.92
C THR A 356 -0.06 11.67 28.13
N GLN A 357 -1.24 11.50 28.74
CA GLN A 357 -1.64 12.20 29.97
C GLN A 357 -0.71 11.90 31.15
N GLN A 358 -0.30 10.63 31.34
CA GLN A 358 0.65 10.27 32.40
C GLN A 358 2.00 10.98 32.18
N LEU A 359 2.52 10.93 30.94
CA LEU A 359 3.78 11.61 30.59
C LEU A 359 3.71 13.13 30.78
N ARG A 360 2.57 13.75 30.47
CA ARG A 360 2.36 15.19 30.67
C ARG A 360 2.28 15.61 32.13
N GLN A 361 1.69 14.78 32.99
CA GLN A 361 1.59 15.05 34.42
C GLN A 361 2.94 14.94 35.15
N GLY A 362 3.94 14.31 34.51
CA GLY A 362 5.27 14.12 35.07
C GLY A 362 5.31 13.12 36.23
N GLY A 363 6.50 12.92 36.75
CA GLY A 363 6.78 11.92 37.79
C GLY A 363 7.80 10.89 37.32
N THR A 364 7.69 9.66 37.83
CA THR A 364 8.61 8.56 37.54
C THR A 364 7.86 7.31 37.09
N LEU A 365 8.15 6.81 35.89
CA LEU A 365 7.79 5.47 35.46
C LEU A 365 8.86 4.49 35.95
N ASN A 366 8.53 3.72 36.98
CA ASN A 366 9.41 2.70 37.53
C ASN A 366 9.18 1.37 36.82
N LEU A 367 10.23 0.81 36.23
CA LEU A 367 10.22 -0.44 35.48
C LEU A 367 11.09 -1.47 36.19
N LYS A 368 10.47 -2.59 36.58
CA LYS A 368 11.19 -3.73 37.13
C LYS A 368 11.69 -4.61 35.99
N MET A 369 12.99 -4.58 35.74
CA MET A 369 13.60 -5.34 34.64
C MET A 369 13.94 -6.79 35.01
N SER A 370 13.78 -7.69 34.04
CA SER A 370 14.01 -9.14 34.13
C SER A 370 14.93 -9.64 33.02
N ASP A 371 15.73 -10.66 33.32
CA ASP A 371 16.60 -11.37 32.38
C ASP A 371 15.87 -12.51 31.65
N LYS A 372 14.62 -12.80 32.03
CA LYS A 372 13.76 -13.80 31.40
C LYS A 372 12.37 -13.22 31.10
N PRO A 373 11.71 -13.68 30.02
CA PRO A 373 10.33 -13.30 29.75
C PRO A 373 9.44 -13.76 30.91
N GLY A 374 8.50 -12.91 31.31
CA GLY A 374 7.47 -13.22 32.29
C GLY A 374 6.14 -13.61 31.64
N ASP A 375 5.24 -14.18 32.42
CA ASP A 375 3.90 -14.61 32.01
C ASP A 375 2.76 -13.69 32.54
N ARG A 376 3.13 -12.56 33.16
CA ARG A 376 2.18 -11.63 33.79
C ARG A 376 2.09 -10.27 33.11
N PHE A 377 3.23 -9.65 32.83
CA PHE A 377 3.29 -8.32 32.26
C PHE A 377 2.75 -8.31 30.82
N GLY A 378 1.69 -7.54 30.58
CA GLY A 378 1.08 -7.29 29.28
C GLY A 378 0.39 -8.50 28.65
N VAL A 379 0.16 -9.57 29.40
CA VAL A 379 -0.37 -10.83 28.85
C VAL A 379 -1.90 -10.81 28.78
N LYS A 380 -2.58 -10.33 29.83
CA LYS A 380 -4.05 -10.33 29.88
C LYS A 380 -4.66 -9.25 29.00
N PRO A 381 -5.85 -9.45 28.41
CA PRO A 381 -6.48 -8.45 27.53
C PRO A 381 -6.59 -7.04 28.13
N GLU A 382 -6.87 -6.92 29.43
CA GLU A 382 -6.95 -5.63 30.14
C GLU A 382 -5.60 -4.90 30.30
N ASP A 383 -4.49 -5.65 30.18
CA ASP A 383 -3.12 -5.16 30.34
C ASP A 383 -2.45 -4.78 29.00
N ARG A 384 -3.17 -4.94 27.87
CA ARG A 384 -2.66 -4.68 26.52
C ARG A 384 -3.10 -3.30 26.02
N PRO A 385 -2.36 -2.69 25.06
CA PRO A 385 -2.84 -1.51 24.36
C PRO A 385 -4.15 -1.81 23.58
N LYS A 386 -4.97 -0.80 23.34
CA LYS A 386 -6.30 -0.96 22.72
C LYS A 386 -6.38 -0.21 21.40
N SER A 387 -6.62 -0.93 20.32
CA SER A 387 -6.77 -0.42 18.96
C SER A 387 -7.81 -1.29 18.24
N LEU A 388 -9.06 -1.13 18.67
CA LEU A 388 -10.22 -1.76 18.04
C LEU A 388 -11.05 -0.65 17.41
N TRP A 389 -11.33 -0.78 16.12
CA TRP A 389 -12.16 0.16 15.39
C TRP A 389 -13.55 -0.41 15.14
N GLU A 390 -14.56 0.27 15.67
CA GLU A 390 -15.95 -0.09 15.43
C GLU A 390 -16.53 0.79 14.31
N SER A 391 -17.01 0.13 13.26
CA SER A 391 -17.60 0.77 12.10
C SER A 391 -19.03 0.27 11.88
N PRO A 392 -20.02 0.73 12.66
CA PRO A 392 -21.41 0.39 12.44
C PRO A 392 -21.85 0.85 11.04
N GLY A 393 -22.64 0.04 10.35
CA GLY A 393 -23.10 0.38 9.00
C GLY A 393 -22.09 0.10 7.88
N PHE A 394 -21.04 -0.67 8.14
CA PHE A 394 -20.07 -1.09 7.13
C PHE A 394 -20.08 -2.61 6.94
N LEU A 395 -20.07 -3.04 5.69
CA LEU A 395 -19.82 -4.41 5.28
C LEU A 395 -18.82 -4.37 4.14
N ALA A 396 -17.76 -5.19 4.24
CA ALA A 396 -16.72 -5.23 3.23
C ALA A 396 -17.27 -5.68 1.87
N VAL A 397 -16.66 -5.21 0.80
CA VAL A 397 -17.01 -5.66 -0.55
C VAL A 397 -16.49 -7.08 -0.78
N PRO A 398 -17.22 -7.94 -1.51
CA PRO A 398 -16.68 -9.23 -1.93
C PRO A 398 -15.36 -9.09 -2.71
N GLY A 399 -14.47 -10.03 -2.52
CA GLY A 399 -13.33 -10.24 -3.41
C GLY A 399 -13.75 -11.17 -4.56
N ILE A 400 -13.39 -10.81 -5.79
CA ILE A 400 -13.61 -11.66 -6.96
C ILE A 400 -12.30 -12.39 -7.28
N GLU A 401 -12.31 -13.71 -7.36
CA GLU A 401 -11.24 -14.50 -7.97
C GLU A 401 -11.67 -14.87 -9.37
N ALA A 402 -11.10 -14.19 -10.37
CA ALA A 402 -11.42 -14.40 -11.77
C ALA A 402 -10.20 -14.03 -12.63
N PRO A 403 -9.93 -14.75 -13.72
CA PRO A 403 -8.96 -14.31 -14.69
C PRO A 403 -9.40 -13.01 -15.36
N ARG A 404 -8.44 -12.25 -15.90
CA ARG A 404 -8.76 -11.07 -16.73
C ARG A 404 -9.37 -11.46 -18.06
N THR A 405 -8.82 -12.51 -18.69
CA THR A 405 -9.18 -12.99 -20.01
C THR A 405 -9.20 -14.52 -20.06
N PHE A 406 -9.87 -15.12 -21.04
CA PHE A 406 -9.82 -16.58 -21.22
C PHE A 406 -10.02 -17.01 -22.69
N GLN A 407 -9.21 -17.99 -23.12
CA GLN A 407 -9.26 -18.59 -24.46
C GLN A 407 -10.03 -19.92 -24.49
N SER A 408 -10.15 -20.62 -23.37
CA SER A 408 -10.87 -21.91 -23.24
C SER A 408 -12.38 -21.81 -23.48
N GLU A 409 -13.05 -22.92 -23.78
CA GLU A 409 -14.51 -22.94 -23.99
C GLU A 409 -15.30 -22.32 -22.82
N SER A 410 -14.77 -22.41 -21.61
CA SER A 410 -15.27 -21.72 -20.44
C SER A 410 -14.15 -21.29 -19.49
N ALA A 411 -14.46 -20.33 -18.64
CA ALA A 411 -13.72 -19.99 -17.43
C ALA A 411 -14.70 -19.86 -16.26
N ALA A 412 -14.21 -19.69 -15.04
CA ALA A 412 -15.07 -19.51 -13.88
C ALA A 412 -14.55 -18.38 -12.99
N PHE A 413 -15.48 -17.76 -12.25
CA PHE A 413 -15.15 -16.87 -11.14
C PHE A 413 -15.61 -17.45 -9.81
N GLN A 414 -14.97 -17.00 -8.74
CA GLN A 414 -15.33 -17.30 -7.37
C GLN A 414 -15.46 -16.01 -6.58
N LEU A 415 -16.36 -15.99 -5.59
CA LEU A 415 -16.48 -14.91 -4.63
C LEU A 415 -15.91 -15.32 -3.27
N LEU A 416 -15.13 -14.42 -2.70
CA LEU A 416 -14.57 -14.53 -1.36
C LEU A 416 -15.07 -13.39 -0.49
N HIS A 417 -15.19 -13.64 0.81
CA HIS A 417 -15.55 -12.60 1.77
C HIS A 417 -14.91 -12.88 3.13
N ILE A 418 -14.54 -11.80 3.83
CA ILE A 418 -13.85 -11.88 5.13
C ILE A 418 -14.80 -12.28 6.28
N GLN A 419 -16.11 -12.09 6.10
CA GLN A 419 -17.13 -12.53 7.05
C GLN A 419 -17.82 -13.79 6.51
N PRO A 420 -17.73 -14.94 7.20
CA PRO A 420 -18.25 -16.21 6.73
C PRO A 420 -19.79 -16.27 6.71
N ASP A 421 -20.45 -15.46 7.54
CA ASP A 421 -21.91 -15.45 7.65
C ASP A 421 -22.58 -14.49 6.64
N ALA A 422 -21.79 -13.73 5.87
CA ALA A 422 -22.33 -12.84 4.86
C ALA A 422 -22.89 -13.64 3.67
N VAL A 423 -24.10 -13.28 3.24
CA VAL A 423 -24.69 -13.83 2.01
C VAL A 423 -24.11 -13.08 0.83
N LEU A 424 -23.45 -13.80 -0.08
CA LEU A 424 -22.89 -13.24 -1.29
C LEU A 424 -23.90 -13.37 -2.43
N SER A 425 -24.01 -12.33 -3.25
CA SER A 425 -24.84 -12.35 -4.45
C SER A 425 -24.07 -11.74 -5.62
N TYR A 426 -24.38 -12.21 -6.83
CA TYR A 426 -23.76 -11.74 -8.05
C TYR A 426 -24.80 -11.46 -9.14
N SER A 427 -24.40 -10.69 -10.14
CA SER A 427 -25.15 -10.43 -11.36
C SER A 427 -24.20 -10.52 -12.56
N VAL A 428 -24.71 -11.08 -13.66
CA VAL A 428 -24.03 -11.15 -14.97
C VAL A 428 -24.82 -10.42 -16.07
N ASP A 429 -25.81 -9.62 -15.67
CA ASP A 429 -26.74 -8.90 -16.53
C ASP A 429 -26.88 -7.43 -16.11
N ASP A 430 -25.75 -6.82 -15.72
CA ASP A 430 -25.64 -5.42 -15.31
C ASP A 430 -26.58 -5.02 -14.15
N GLY A 431 -26.81 -5.96 -13.23
CA GLY A 431 -27.58 -5.75 -12.01
C GLY A 431 -29.09 -5.92 -12.18
N ALA A 432 -29.56 -6.38 -13.35
CA ALA A 432 -30.98 -6.62 -13.59
C ALA A 432 -31.51 -7.81 -12.76
N THR A 433 -30.70 -8.85 -12.58
CA THR A 433 -30.98 -9.98 -11.69
C THR A 433 -29.79 -10.26 -10.77
N TRP A 434 -30.09 -10.73 -9.55
CA TRP A 434 -29.08 -11.05 -8.54
C TRP A 434 -29.28 -12.48 -8.03
N ASP A 435 -28.32 -13.34 -8.33
CA ASP A 435 -28.29 -14.72 -7.87
C ASP A 435 -27.50 -14.83 -6.56
N ILE A 436 -27.94 -15.72 -5.67
CA ILE A 436 -27.19 -16.06 -4.46
C ILE A 436 -26.02 -16.94 -4.87
N TYR A 437 -24.82 -16.57 -4.43
CA TYR A 437 -23.60 -17.33 -4.69
C TYR A 437 -23.50 -18.54 -3.77
N ASP A 438 -23.43 -19.75 -4.35
CA ASP A 438 -23.28 -21.02 -3.63
C ASP A 438 -22.05 -21.83 -4.06
N GLY A 439 -21.26 -21.30 -5.00
CA GLY A 439 -20.02 -21.92 -5.49
C GLY A 439 -19.52 -21.29 -6.79
N PRO A 440 -18.39 -21.80 -7.34
CA PRO A 440 -17.79 -21.26 -8.57
C PRO A 440 -18.79 -21.19 -9.72
N VAL A 441 -18.82 -20.07 -10.44
CA VAL A 441 -19.75 -19.80 -11.54
C VAL A 441 -19.01 -19.84 -12.86
N ALA A 442 -19.43 -20.71 -13.77
CA ALA A 442 -18.82 -20.85 -15.09
C ALA A 442 -19.42 -19.87 -16.11
N ILE A 443 -18.57 -19.28 -16.93
CA ILE A 443 -18.94 -18.39 -18.04
C ILE A 443 -18.30 -18.88 -19.35
N GLN A 444 -18.94 -18.58 -20.48
CA GLN A 444 -18.52 -19.03 -21.81
C GLN A 444 -18.22 -17.88 -22.78
N GLU A 445 -18.65 -16.67 -22.42
CA GLU A 445 -18.51 -15.46 -23.21
C GLU A 445 -18.02 -14.30 -22.34
N THR A 446 -17.67 -13.18 -22.97
CA THR A 446 -17.29 -11.96 -22.25
C THR A 446 -18.41 -11.58 -21.30
N THR A 447 -18.10 -11.54 -20.01
CA THR A 447 -19.10 -11.36 -18.95
C THR A 447 -18.68 -10.22 -18.04
N HIS A 448 -19.59 -9.27 -17.82
CA HIS A 448 -19.47 -8.27 -16.76
C HIS A 448 -20.11 -8.81 -15.49
N ILE A 449 -19.33 -8.85 -14.41
CA ILE A 449 -19.71 -9.44 -13.13
C ILE A 449 -19.88 -8.30 -12.14
N LEU A 450 -21.02 -8.25 -11.47
CA LEU A 450 -21.23 -7.46 -10.27
C LEU A 450 -21.36 -8.39 -9.07
N ALA A 451 -20.78 -8.03 -7.93
CA ALA A 451 -20.85 -8.80 -6.70
C ALA A 451 -21.11 -7.90 -5.49
N ARG A 452 -21.95 -8.34 -4.55
CA ARG A 452 -22.19 -7.67 -3.28
C ARG A 452 -22.42 -8.67 -2.14
N ALA A 453 -22.14 -8.22 -0.93
CA ALA A 453 -22.42 -8.96 0.30
C ALA A 453 -23.61 -8.34 1.03
N THR A 454 -24.38 -9.17 1.72
CA THR A 454 -25.40 -8.74 2.68
C THR A 454 -25.24 -9.49 3.99
N LEU A 455 -25.36 -8.78 5.11
CA LEU A 455 -25.38 -9.37 6.45
C LEU A 455 -26.35 -8.56 7.30
N ASP A 456 -27.35 -9.23 7.87
CA ASP A 456 -28.47 -8.59 8.57
C ASP A 456 -29.15 -7.51 7.70
N ASP A 457 -29.11 -6.25 8.13
CA ASP A 457 -29.63 -5.08 7.40
C ASP A 457 -28.57 -4.36 6.56
N LEU A 458 -27.33 -4.83 6.57
CA LEU A 458 -26.22 -4.24 5.84
C LEU A 458 -26.10 -4.80 4.43
N THR A 459 -25.77 -3.92 3.49
CA THR A 459 -25.36 -4.27 2.13
C THR A 459 -24.03 -3.56 1.84
N SER A 460 -23.06 -4.30 1.31
CA SER A 460 -21.77 -3.73 0.92
C SER A 460 -21.92 -2.83 -0.31
N ASN A 461 -20.86 -2.07 -0.63
CA ASN A 461 -20.69 -1.55 -1.99
C ASN A 461 -20.58 -2.72 -2.99
N THR A 462 -20.80 -2.43 -4.28
CA THR A 462 -20.72 -3.42 -5.35
C THR A 462 -19.28 -3.50 -5.89
N ALA A 463 -18.71 -4.69 -5.91
CA ALA A 463 -17.49 -4.98 -6.65
C ALA A 463 -17.84 -5.32 -8.11
N ALA A 464 -17.02 -4.89 -9.06
CA ALA A 464 -17.22 -5.16 -10.47
C ALA A 464 -16.00 -5.85 -11.08
N HIS A 465 -16.18 -6.70 -12.09
CA HIS A 465 -15.08 -7.23 -12.89
C HIS A 465 -15.56 -7.59 -14.29
N THR A 466 -14.65 -7.62 -15.24
CA THR A 466 -14.95 -8.12 -16.59
C THR A 466 -14.00 -9.24 -16.91
N MET A 467 -14.56 -10.41 -17.22
CA MET A 467 -13.82 -11.52 -17.81
C MET A 467 -13.98 -11.44 -19.32
N LEU A 468 -12.89 -11.15 -20.04
CA LEU A 468 -12.90 -11.02 -21.49
C LEU A 468 -12.72 -12.39 -22.16
N LYS A 469 -13.66 -12.79 -23.03
CA LYS A 469 -13.51 -13.97 -23.88
C LYS A 469 -12.65 -13.58 -25.09
N VAL A 470 -11.48 -14.20 -25.19
CA VAL A 470 -10.62 -14.08 -26.38
C VAL A 470 -11.18 -15.00 -27.46
N ASP A 471 -11.50 -14.44 -28.62
CA ASP A 471 -12.20 -15.12 -29.72
C ASP A 471 -11.27 -15.95 -30.63
N HIS A 472 -9.99 -16.00 -30.28
CA HIS A 472 -8.98 -16.75 -31.00
C HIS A 472 -8.17 -17.70 -30.10
N GLY A 473 -7.68 -18.79 -30.70
CA GLY A 473 -6.75 -19.73 -30.08
C GLY A 473 -5.29 -19.47 -30.46
N TRP A 474 -4.92 -18.22 -30.75
CA TRP A 474 -3.55 -17.86 -31.13
C TRP A 474 -2.56 -18.16 -30.03
N ARG A 475 -1.33 -18.46 -30.43
CA ARG A 475 -0.21 -18.66 -29.49
C ARG A 475 0.90 -17.70 -29.83
N MET A 476 1.42 -17.03 -28.82
CA MET A 476 2.55 -16.13 -28.96
C MET A 476 3.79 -16.65 -28.25
N THR A 477 4.96 -16.39 -28.82
CA THR A 477 6.25 -16.46 -28.15
C THR A 477 7.02 -15.17 -28.34
N LEU A 478 7.73 -14.73 -27.31
CA LEU A 478 8.61 -13.56 -27.37
C LEU A 478 10.07 -14.00 -27.46
N GLU A 479 10.85 -13.38 -28.35
CA GLU A 479 12.29 -13.63 -28.45
C GLU A 479 13.05 -13.11 -27.22
N HIS A 480 12.57 -11.99 -26.66
CA HIS A 480 13.05 -11.40 -25.42
C HIS A 480 11.90 -11.34 -24.43
N ALA A 481 12.14 -11.80 -23.19
CA ALA A 481 11.14 -11.68 -22.14
C ALA A 481 10.92 -10.20 -21.78
N PRO A 482 9.68 -9.78 -21.49
CA PRO A 482 9.42 -8.48 -20.89
C PRO A 482 10.09 -8.40 -19.50
N ASP A 483 10.35 -7.19 -19.04
CA ASP A 483 10.87 -6.98 -17.70
C ASP A 483 9.84 -7.42 -16.66
N ASN A 484 10.31 -8.07 -15.59
CA ASN A 484 9.43 -8.62 -14.56
C ASN A 484 8.61 -7.55 -13.82
N GLN A 485 8.98 -6.28 -13.92
CA GLN A 485 8.22 -5.15 -13.36
C GLN A 485 6.98 -4.80 -14.20
N TYR A 486 6.97 -5.16 -15.49
CA TYR A 486 5.97 -4.73 -16.46
C TYR A 486 5.55 -5.92 -17.33
N LEU A 487 4.97 -6.93 -16.69
CA LEU A 487 4.53 -8.16 -17.36
C LEU A 487 3.12 -8.07 -17.95
N ALA A 488 2.31 -7.08 -17.53
CA ALA A 488 0.87 -7.03 -17.77
C ALA A 488 0.17 -8.36 -17.40
N GLY A 489 -0.38 -9.07 -18.39
CA GLY A 489 -0.96 -10.41 -18.27
C GLY A 489 0.02 -11.59 -18.47
N GLY A 490 1.33 -11.34 -18.49
CA GLY A 490 2.37 -12.35 -18.77
C GLY A 490 2.58 -12.57 -20.27
N ASP A 491 3.12 -13.73 -20.67
CA ASP A 491 3.60 -14.00 -22.04
C ASP A 491 2.56 -13.84 -23.16
N GLN A 492 1.26 -13.78 -22.85
CA GLN A 492 0.20 -13.61 -23.85
C GLN A 492 -0.44 -12.22 -23.83
N ALA A 493 0.07 -11.28 -23.01
CA ALA A 493 -0.61 -9.99 -22.80
C ALA A 493 -0.81 -9.20 -24.11
N LEU A 494 0.15 -9.26 -25.05
CA LEU A 494 0.01 -8.56 -26.35
C LEU A 494 -1.07 -9.15 -27.27
N ILE A 495 -1.75 -10.23 -26.89
CA ILE A 495 -2.84 -10.82 -27.68
C ILE A 495 -4.00 -11.28 -26.77
N ASP A 496 -4.15 -10.64 -25.61
CA ASP A 496 -5.19 -11.01 -24.65
C ASP A 496 -6.47 -10.19 -24.80
N GLY A 497 -6.45 -9.18 -25.67
CA GLY A 497 -7.60 -8.32 -25.97
C GLY A 497 -7.82 -7.19 -24.98
N LEU A 498 -6.97 -7.05 -23.96
CA LEU A 498 -6.93 -5.87 -23.09
C LEU A 498 -6.17 -4.75 -23.79
N GLU A 499 -6.48 -3.50 -23.45
CA GLU A 499 -5.79 -2.32 -23.99
C GLU A 499 -5.20 -1.48 -22.88
N GLY A 500 -3.94 -1.08 -23.08
CA GLY A 500 -3.20 -0.17 -22.24
C GLY A 500 -3.74 1.25 -22.31
N GLY A 501 -3.91 1.86 -21.13
CA GLY A 501 -4.27 3.27 -20.98
C GLY A 501 -3.05 4.21 -20.98
N HIS A 502 -3.27 5.47 -20.62
CA HIS A 502 -2.20 6.47 -20.58
C HIS A 502 -1.24 6.34 -19.38
N ASP A 503 -1.57 5.57 -18.34
CA ASP A 503 -0.66 5.35 -17.20
C ASP A 503 0.00 3.97 -17.33
N PHE A 504 1.32 3.94 -17.41
CA PHE A 504 2.08 2.69 -17.53
C PHE A 504 2.03 1.82 -16.25
N ARG A 505 1.64 2.41 -15.12
CA ARG A 505 1.65 1.77 -13.79
C ARG A 505 0.37 0.99 -13.49
N THR A 506 -0.66 1.08 -14.33
CA THR A 506 -1.94 0.39 -14.14
C THR A 506 -1.92 -1.09 -14.54
N GLY A 507 -0.80 -1.57 -15.08
CA GLY A 507 -0.53 -3.01 -15.25
C GLY A 507 -1.09 -3.65 -16.52
N GLU A 508 -1.31 -2.84 -17.57
CA GLU A 508 -1.75 -3.31 -18.90
C GLU A 508 -0.63 -3.33 -19.94
N TRP A 509 0.52 -2.71 -19.66
CA TRP A 509 1.62 -2.61 -20.63
C TRP A 509 2.70 -3.65 -20.40
N GLN A 510 3.22 -4.24 -21.49
CA GLN A 510 4.47 -5.00 -21.45
C GLN A 510 5.68 -4.11 -21.70
N GLY A 511 6.62 -4.09 -20.76
CA GLY A 511 7.81 -3.24 -20.81
C GLY A 511 9.09 -3.99 -21.23
N PHE A 512 9.87 -3.40 -22.14
CA PHE A 512 11.16 -3.90 -22.60
C PHE A 512 12.25 -2.85 -22.38
N TRP A 513 13.31 -3.20 -21.65
CA TRP A 513 14.43 -2.28 -21.34
C TRP A 513 15.60 -2.48 -22.30
N GLY A 514 15.84 -1.51 -23.20
CA GLY A 514 16.98 -1.53 -24.13
C GLY A 514 17.00 -2.68 -25.15
N ALA A 515 16.02 -3.59 -25.09
CA ALA A 515 15.88 -4.75 -25.97
C ALA A 515 14.73 -4.53 -26.96
N PRO A 516 14.82 -5.10 -28.18
CA PRO A 516 13.68 -5.12 -29.08
C PRO A 516 12.58 -6.04 -28.55
N MET A 517 11.34 -5.73 -28.91
CA MET A 517 10.25 -6.69 -28.77
C MET A 517 10.12 -7.41 -30.12
N VAL A 518 10.20 -8.74 -30.10
CA VAL A 518 9.95 -9.59 -31.26
C VAL A 518 8.95 -10.67 -30.86
N ALA A 519 7.70 -10.50 -31.29
CA ALA A 519 6.60 -11.40 -31.04
C ALA A 519 6.34 -12.29 -32.26
N ARG A 520 6.34 -13.61 -32.06
CA ARG A 520 5.93 -14.59 -33.07
C ARG A 520 4.58 -15.18 -32.71
N ILE A 521 3.61 -15.04 -33.60
CA ILE A 521 2.22 -15.44 -33.38
C ILE A 521 1.87 -16.58 -34.34
N ASP A 522 1.34 -17.70 -33.83
CA ASP A 522 0.69 -18.76 -34.61
C ASP A 522 -0.82 -18.58 -34.58
N LEU A 523 -1.42 -18.24 -35.74
CA LEU A 523 -2.86 -18.08 -35.91
C LEU A 523 -3.62 -19.42 -35.93
N GLY A 524 -2.91 -20.54 -35.83
CA GLY A 524 -3.42 -21.91 -35.82
C GLY A 524 -3.77 -22.48 -37.19
N ARG A 525 -4.05 -21.61 -38.18
CA ARG A 525 -4.35 -21.97 -39.57
C ARG A 525 -3.91 -20.87 -40.54
N VAL A 526 -3.76 -21.23 -41.82
CA VAL A 526 -3.56 -20.23 -42.88
C VAL A 526 -4.87 -19.45 -43.07
N CYS A 527 -4.83 -18.13 -42.90
CA CYS A 527 -5.95 -17.21 -43.07
C CYS A 527 -5.58 -16.04 -44.01
N ASN A 528 -6.58 -15.21 -44.34
CA ASN A 528 -6.39 -13.97 -45.08
C ASN A 528 -6.44 -12.80 -44.08
N VAL A 529 -5.28 -12.34 -43.66
CA VAL A 529 -5.11 -11.14 -42.82
C VAL A 529 -5.34 -9.90 -43.70
N GLN A 530 -6.12 -8.93 -43.24
CA GLN A 530 -6.37 -7.66 -43.92
C GLN A 530 -5.49 -6.55 -43.35
N ALA A 531 -5.32 -6.54 -42.03
CA ALA A 531 -4.50 -5.57 -41.33
C ALA A 531 -3.89 -6.16 -40.06
N ILE A 532 -2.76 -5.60 -39.65
CA ILE A 532 -2.10 -5.91 -38.38
C ILE A 532 -1.82 -4.58 -37.69
N GLU A 533 -2.07 -4.53 -36.39
CA GLU A 533 -1.89 -3.34 -35.57
C GLU A 533 -1.19 -3.70 -34.26
N VAL A 534 -0.39 -2.78 -33.71
CA VAL A 534 0.15 -2.87 -32.34
C VAL A 534 0.17 -1.47 -31.72
N HIS A 535 -0.11 -1.37 -30.42
CA HIS A 535 -0.05 -0.11 -29.68
C HIS A 535 1.25 -0.01 -28.88
N ALA A 536 1.70 1.21 -28.66
CA ALA A 536 2.84 1.51 -27.80
C ALA A 536 2.63 2.81 -27.04
N LEU A 537 3.19 2.90 -25.83
CA LEU A 537 3.13 4.11 -25.03
C LEU A 537 4.32 5.03 -25.32
N GLN A 538 4.05 6.33 -25.38
CA GLN A 538 5.05 7.40 -25.29
C GLN A 538 4.82 8.17 -23.99
N ASP A 539 5.80 8.12 -23.08
CA ASP A 539 5.88 8.96 -21.88
C ASP A 539 7.37 9.13 -21.52
N ILE A 540 7.96 10.23 -21.98
CA ILE A 540 9.42 10.38 -21.97
C ILE A 540 9.98 10.65 -20.56
N LYS A 541 9.16 11.17 -19.64
CA LYS A 541 9.57 11.47 -18.26
C LYS A 541 10.06 10.21 -17.50
N PRO A 542 9.30 9.09 -17.46
CA PRO A 542 9.74 7.80 -16.93
C PRO A 542 10.61 7.00 -17.91
N TRP A 543 11.13 7.64 -18.96
CA TRP A 543 12.04 7.07 -19.94
C TRP A 543 11.40 6.11 -20.96
N ILE A 544 10.10 6.28 -21.23
CA ILE A 544 9.33 5.43 -22.13
C ILE A 544 9.23 6.11 -23.49
N TRP A 545 9.85 5.50 -24.51
CA TRP A 545 9.68 5.92 -25.89
C TRP A 545 8.93 4.85 -26.67
N ALA A 546 7.97 5.29 -27.48
CA ALA A 546 7.37 4.44 -28.49
C ALA A 546 8.49 3.91 -29.44
N PRO A 547 8.32 2.72 -30.05
CA PRO A 547 9.30 2.16 -30.96
C PRO A 547 9.71 3.13 -32.09
N ARG A 548 10.95 3.04 -32.59
CA ARG A 548 11.31 3.85 -33.78
C ARG A 548 10.47 3.47 -35.00
N HIS A 549 10.18 2.19 -35.09
CA HIS A 549 9.36 1.57 -36.12
C HIS A 549 8.96 0.18 -35.67
N VAL A 550 7.90 -0.33 -36.30
CA VAL A 550 7.49 -1.72 -36.18
C VAL A 550 7.55 -2.35 -37.58
N GLN A 551 8.26 -3.48 -37.67
CA GLN A 551 8.30 -4.33 -38.85
C GLN A 551 7.31 -5.48 -38.68
N PHE A 552 6.54 -5.75 -39.72
CA PHE A 552 5.59 -6.83 -39.81
C PHE A 552 6.08 -7.85 -40.83
N SER A 553 6.23 -9.10 -40.42
CA SER A 553 6.64 -10.20 -41.28
C SER A 553 5.64 -11.35 -41.20
N ALA A 554 5.56 -12.18 -42.24
CA ALA A 554 4.58 -13.27 -42.32
C ALA A 554 5.21 -14.57 -42.82
N SER A 555 4.69 -15.71 -42.35
CA SER A 555 5.14 -17.04 -42.78
C SER A 555 4.00 -18.06 -42.80
N LYS A 556 4.01 -18.95 -43.79
CA LYS A 556 3.06 -20.08 -43.85
C LYS A 556 3.53 -21.30 -43.06
N ASP A 557 4.83 -21.45 -42.84
CA ASP A 557 5.45 -22.62 -42.21
C ASP A 557 6.10 -22.33 -40.86
N GLY A 558 6.20 -21.05 -40.47
CA GLY A 558 6.73 -20.60 -39.20
C GLY A 558 8.26 -20.65 -39.13
N ARG A 559 8.95 -20.79 -40.27
CA ARG A 559 10.42 -20.85 -40.35
C ARG A 559 10.96 -19.69 -41.17
N ASP A 560 10.47 -19.53 -42.39
CA ASP A 560 10.91 -18.48 -43.30
C ASP A 560 9.87 -17.35 -43.27
N PHE A 561 10.27 -16.19 -42.74
CA PHE A 561 9.41 -15.01 -42.64
C PHE A 561 9.76 -13.97 -43.71
N ASP A 562 8.78 -13.63 -44.53
CA ASP A 562 8.89 -12.56 -45.52
C ASP A 562 8.48 -11.23 -44.89
N VAL A 563 9.26 -10.17 -45.13
CA VAL A 563 8.92 -8.82 -44.64
C VAL A 563 7.76 -8.26 -45.46
N GLU A 564 6.64 -8.00 -44.80
CA GLU A 564 5.41 -7.53 -45.44
C GLU A 564 5.30 -6.01 -45.45
N GLY A 565 5.82 -5.36 -44.41
CA GLY A 565 5.85 -3.90 -44.29
C GLY A 565 6.59 -3.43 -43.05
N ARG A 566 6.92 -2.14 -43.04
CA ARG A 566 7.46 -1.42 -41.89
C ARG A 566 6.67 -0.13 -41.72
N VAL A 567 6.26 0.15 -40.50
CA VAL A 567 5.53 1.35 -40.12
C VAL A 567 6.44 2.18 -39.23
N ASP A 568 6.76 3.37 -39.70
CA ASP A 568 7.37 4.43 -38.91
C ASP A 568 6.25 5.41 -38.51
N VAL A 569 6.28 5.92 -37.29
CA VAL A 569 5.37 6.97 -36.81
C VAL A 569 6.16 8.20 -36.46
N ASN A 570 5.59 9.37 -36.74
CA ASN A 570 6.25 10.65 -36.55
C ASN A 570 5.82 11.26 -35.21
N VAL A 571 6.27 10.66 -34.12
CA VAL A 571 6.20 11.25 -32.78
C VAL A 571 7.54 11.94 -32.51
N GLU A 572 7.50 13.21 -32.16
CA GLU A 572 8.73 13.95 -31.85
C GLU A 572 9.40 13.37 -30.60
N GLU A 573 10.72 13.24 -30.63
CA GLU A 573 11.47 12.54 -29.58
C GLU A 573 11.45 13.29 -28.23
N ASP A 574 11.23 14.61 -28.27
CA ASP A 574 11.13 15.51 -27.12
C ASP A 574 9.69 15.83 -26.70
N ASP A 575 8.70 15.13 -27.27
CA ASP A 575 7.30 15.30 -26.89
C ASP A 575 7.05 14.81 -25.45
N THR A 576 6.62 15.73 -24.59
CA THR A 576 6.31 15.47 -23.18
C THR A 576 4.87 15.07 -22.92
N GLU A 577 3.99 15.10 -23.94
CA GLU A 577 2.62 14.67 -23.81
C GLU A 577 2.51 13.14 -23.86
N VAL A 578 1.77 12.59 -22.89
CA VAL A 578 1.55 11.15 -22.78
C VAL A 578 0.55 10.71 -23.85
N GLN A 579 0.95 9.80 -24.71
CA GLN A 579 0.13 9.35 -25.83
C GLN A 579 0.31 7.87 -26.13
N VAL A 580 -0.78 7.24 -26.58
CA VAL A 580 -0.77 5.88 -27.12
C VAL A 580 -0.60 5.97 -28.64
N VAL A 581 0.43 5.30 -29.14
CA VAL A 581 0.89 5.36 -30.52
C VAL A 581 0.54 4.05 -31.21
N THR A 582 -0.16 4.13 -32.34
CA THR A 582 -0.61 2.96 -33.10
C THR A 582 0.27 2.72 -34.33
N TYR A 583 0.79 1.50 -34.46
CA TYR A 583 1.51 1.04 -35.66
C TYR A 583 0.60 0.09 -36.42
N ARG A 584 0.14 0.50 -37.60
CA ARG A 584 -0.82 -0.27 -38.39
C ARG A 584 -0.35 -0.52 -39.81
N LEU A 585 -0.40 -1.78 -40.23
CA LEU A 585 -0.15 -2.22 -41.60
C LEU A 585 -1.46 -2.72 -42.24
N ASP A 586 -2.06 -1.92 -43.12
CA ASP A 586 -3.22 -2.34 -43.94
C ASP A 586 -2.75 -3.01 -45.23
N LYS A 587 -2.46 -4.32 -45.15
CA LYS A 587 -2.00 -5.12 -46.29
C LYS A 587 -2.62 -6.52 -46.26
N PRO A 588 -3.37 -6.92 -47.30
CA PRO A 588 -3.86 -8.28 -47.42
C PRO A 588 -2.72 -9.30 -47.53
N ILE A 589 -2.61 -10.20 -46.55
CA ILE A 589 -1.55 -11.21 -46.44
C ILE A 589 -2.19 -12.58 -46.19
N ARG A 590 -1.80 -13.58 -46.99
CA ARG A 590 -2.25 -14.96 -46.77
C ARG A 590 -1.21 -15.77 -46.00
N THR A 591 -1.40 -15.90 -44.69
CA THR A 591 -0.38 -16.43 -43.76
C THR A 591 -0.98 -17.25 -42.62
N ARG A 592 -0.13 -18.00 -41.91
CA ARG A 592 -0.47 -18.67 -40.63
C ARG A 592 0.29 -18.06 -39.46
N HIS A 593 1.53 -17.65 -39.69
CA HIS A 593 2.41 -17.09 -38.67
C HIS A 593 2.69 -15.63 -38.97
N LEU A 594 2.80 -14.84 -37.91
CA LEU A 594 3.21 -13.44 -37.96
C LEU A 594 4.43 -13.24 -37.07
N GLU A 595 5.31 -12.34 -37.47
CA GLU A 595 6.40 -11.83 -36.63
C GLU A 595 6.30 -10.30 -36.58
N ILE A 596 6.18 -9.76 -35.38
CA ILE A 596 6.07 -8.32 -35.10
C ILE A 596 7.34 -7.90 -34.38
N ALA A 597 8.17 -7.09 -35.03
CA ALA A 597 9.44 -6.63 -34.49
C ALA A 597 9.42 -5.12 -34.26
N ALA A 598 9.37 -4.72 -32.99
CA ALA A 598 9.45 -3.33 -32.57
C ALA A 598 10.90 -2.96 -32.21
N ALA A 599 11.42 -1.93 -32.88
CA ALA A 599 12.82 -1.53 -32.72
C ALA A 599 12.98 -0.46 -31.62
N PRO A 600 13.86 -0.66 -30.64
CA PRO A 600 14.09 0.30 -29.57
C PRO A 600 14.82 1.53 -30.10
N HIS A 601 14.70 2.65 -29.38
CA HIS A 601 15.57 3.81 -29.57
C HIS A 601 17.02 3.51 -29.13
N ALA A 602 17.95 4.41 -29.50
CA ALA A 602 19.29 4.40 -28.89
C ALA A 602 19.18 4.89 -27.44
N SER A 603 20.31 4.99 -26.72
CA SER A 603 20.32 5.53 -25.35
C SER A 603 19.63 6.90 -25.26
N ILE A 604 19.14 7.23 -24.06
CA ILE A 604 18.42 8.47 -23.77
C ILE A 604 19.26 9.69 -24.20
N PRO A 605 18.68 10.67 -24.93
CA PRO A 605 19.44 11.81 -25.47
C PRO A 605 20.02 12.71 -24.38
N GLU A 606 21.07 13.46 -24.74
CA GLU A 606 21.79 14.39 -23.83
C GLU A 606 20.89 15.45 -23.17
N TRP A 607 19.80 15.85 -23.83
CA TRP A 607 18.87 16.86 -23.30
C TRP A 607 17.96 16.33 -22.20
N HIS A 608 17.78 15.02 -22.08
CA HIS A 608 16.86 14.41 -21.12
C HIS A 608 17.54 14.13 -19.77
N LEU A 609 16.77 14.16 -18.68
CA LEU A 609 17.28 13.95 -17.32
C LEU A 609 17.95 12.57 -17.15
N GLY A 610 17.44 11.55 -17.84
CA GLY A 610 17.96 10.18 -17.84
C GLY A 610 19.13 9.90 -18.79
N ARG A 611 19.74 10.93 -19.41
CA ARG A 611 20.78 10.79 -20.45
C ARG A 611 21.80 9.68 -20.18
N GLY A 612 22.15 8.94 -21.22
CA GLY A 612 23.14 7.86 -21.17
C GLY A 612 22.62 6.50 -20.71
N ASN A 613 21.41 6.41 -20.15
CA ASN A 613 20.75 5.13 -19.90
C ASN A 613 20.04 4.60 -21.16
N ASP A 614 19.64 3.33 -21.15
CA ASP A 614 18.73 2.77 -22.16
C ASP A 614 17.31 3.32 -21.98
N ARG A 615 16.38 2.88 -22.83
CA ARG A 615 14.98 3.33 -22.82
C ARG A 615 14.05 2.17 -22.57
N TRP A 616 12.93 2.49 -21.95
CA TRP A 616 11.77 1.63 -21.93
C TRP A 616 11.03 1.71 -23.26
N MET A 617 10.53 0.56 -23.69
CA MET A 617 9.56 0.44 -24.77
C MET A 617 8.37 -0.34 -24.22
N PHE A 618 7.21 0.30 -24.21
CA PHE A 618 5.98 -0.26 -23.66
C PHE A 618 5.04 -0.54 -24.82
N LEU A 619 4.66 -1.80 -24.99
CA LEU A 619 3.76 -2.23 -26.05
C LEU A 619 2.55 -2.94 -25.47
N ASP A 620 1.44 -2.78 -26.17
CA ASP A 620 0.24 -3.53 -25.89
C ASP A 620 -0.62 -3.73 -27.15
N GLU A 621 -1.44 -4.76 -27.06
CA GLU A 621 -2.41 -5.31 -28.00
C GLU A 621 -2.03 -5.32 -29.49
N ILE A 622 -1.58 -6.50 -29.93
CA ILE A 622 -1.40 -6.88 -31.33
C ILE A 622 -2.74 -7.38 -31.87
N ARG A 623 -3.37 -6.55 -32.71
CA ARG A 623 -4.62 -6.91 -33.39
C ARG A 623 -4.36 -7.42 -34.79
N VAL A 624 -5.05 -8.50 -35.15
CA VAL A 624 -5.01 -9.07 -36.50
C VAL A 624 -6.43 -9.11 -37.06
N ASP A 625 -6.70 -8.26 -38.04
CA ASP A 625 -7.98 -8.29 -38.77
C ASP A 625 -7.92 -9.45 -39.78
N ILE A 626 -8.73 -10.48 -39.54
CA ILE A 626 -8.82 -11.66 -40.41
C ILE A 626 -10.15 -11.60 -41.16
N GLN A 627 -10.07 -11.66 -42.49
CA GLN A 627 -11.26 -11.76 -43.32
C GLN A 627 -12.02 -13.06 -43.00
N THR A 628 -13.22 -12.91 -42.45
CA THR A 628 -14.13 -14.03 -42.20
C THR A 628 -14.50 -14.72 -43.53
N PRO A 629 -14.53 -16.06 -43.59
CA PRO A 629 -14.82 -16.82 -44.81
C PRO A 629 -16.10 -16.44 -45.56
#